data_AF-A0A7S3L9V2-F1
#
_entry.id   AF-A0A7S3L9V2-F1
#
_cell.length_a   1.000
_cell.length_b   1.000
_cell.length_c   1.000
_cell.angle_alpha   90.00
_cell.angle_beta   90.00
_cell.angle_gamma   90.00
#
_symmetry.space_group_name_H-M   'P 1'
#
loop_
_entity.id
_entity.type
_entity.pdbx_description
1 polymer ?
#
loop_
_entity_poly.entity_id
_entity_poly.type
_entity_poly.pdbx_seq_one_letter_code
_entity_poly.pdbx_strand_id
1 'polypeptide(L)'
;TNLAKSPASTVQILGAEKALFRALKTKGNTPKYGLIYHSTFIGRADAKNKGRISRYLANKCSIATRIDSFSDEPSRLYGEKLRDQVEERLKFYQTGEAPRRNLDVMEEVKRELEAANDGDKNPAAKIDDDDVSMEDAEKKAKKKKSKKDKKRKAEEEEAPAGDDEDA
;
A
#
# COMPACT_ATOMS: atom_id res chain seq x y z
N THR A 1 -18.00 -0.25 6.23
CA THR A 1 -16.92 -1.25 6.31
C THR A 1 -16.57 -1.94 4.99
N ASN A 2 -17.51 -2.16 4.04
CA ASN A 2 -17.19 -2.85 2.76
C ASN A 2 -16.03 -2.21 1.97
N LEU A 3 -15.96 -0.87 1.95
CA LEU A 3 -14.87 -0.16 1.29
C LEU A 3 -13.52 -0.39 1.99
N ALA A 4 -13.48 -0.40 3.33
CA ALA A 4 -12.26 -0.64 4.12
C ALA A 4 -11.71 -2.07 3.94
N LYS A 5 -12.60 -3.05 3.79
CA LYS A 5 -12.26 -4.45 3.52
C LYS A 5 -11.79 -4.69 2.08
N SER A 6 -12.15 -3.80 1.16
CA SER A 6 -11.78 -3.95 -0.25
C SER A 6 -10.27 -3.76 -0.43
N PRO A 7 -9.63 -4.52 -1.34
CA PRO A 7 -8.23 -4.31 -1.68
C PRO A 7 -8.08 -3.07 -2.55
N ALA A 8 -6.88 -2.48 -2.55
CA ALA A 8 -6.60 -1.26 -3.33
C ALA A 8 -6.77 -1.46 -4.84
N SER A 9 -6.52 -2.66 -5.35
CA SER A 9 -6.79 -3.01 -6.76
C SER A 9 -8.27 -2.87 -7.10
N THR A 10 -9.18 -3.26 -6.22
CA THR A 10 -10.63 -3.06 -6.40
C THR A 10 -10.98 -1.59 -6.32
N VAL A 11 -10.44 -0.86 -5.34
CA VAL A 11 -10.65 0.60 -5.22
C VAL A 11 -10.18 1.34 -6.48
N GLN A 12 -9.09 0.90 -7.10
CA GLN A 12 -8.55 1.48 -8.32
C GLN A 12 -9.54 1.42 -9.49
N ILE A 13 -10.29 0.33 -9.61
CA ILE A 13 -11.22 0.08 -10.73
C ILE A 13 -12.68 0.20 -10.32
N LEU A 14 -12.96 0.72 -9.13
CA LEU A 14 -14.31 0.81 -8.60
C LEU A 14 -15.17 1.66 -9.55
N GLY A 15 -16.33 1.15 -9.97
CA GLY A 15 -17.20 1.69 -11.02
C GLY A 15 -16.85 1.30 -12.46
N ALA A 16 -15.72 0.62 -12.70
CA ALA A 16 -15.30 0.10 -14.02
C ALA A 16 -15.40 -1.44 -14.11
N GLU A 17 -16.10 -2.10 -13.19
CA GLU A 17 -16.14 -3.55 -13.05
C GLU A 17 -16.75 -4.21 -14.29
N LYS A 18 -17.84 -3.65 -14.84
CA LYS A 18 -18.46 -4.17 -16.06
C LYS A 18 -17.50 -4.17 -17.25
N ALA A 19 -16.69 -3.12 -17.36
CA ALA A 19 -15.67 -3.02 -18.41
C ALA A 19 -14.50 -3.98 -18.17
N LEU A 20 -14.09 -4.16 -16.91
CA LEU A 20 -13.10 -5.16 -16.53
C LEU A 20 -13.54 -6.56 -16.91
N PHE A 21 -14.74 -6.99 -16.49
CA PHE A 21 -15.23 -8.34 -16.76
C PHE A 21 -15.44 -8.59 -18.26
N ARG A 22 -15.89 -7.58 -19.02
CA ARG A 22 -15.96 -7.66 -20.47
C ARG A 22 -14.57 -7.86 -21.08
N ALA A 23 -13.59 -7.06 -20.68
CA ALA A 23 -12.22 -7.18 -21.18
C ALA A 23 -11.59 -8.54 -20.86
N LEU A 24 -11.85 -9.10 -19.68
CA LEU A 24 -11.39 -10.44 -19.32
C LEU A 24 -12.03 -11.52 -20.21
N LYS A 25 -13.33 -11.40 -20.51
CA LYS A 25 -14.05 -12.35 -21.37
C LYS A 25 -13.60 -12.29 -22.83
N THR A 26 -13.33 -11.09 -23.34
CA THR A 26 -12.93 -10.87 -24.74
C THR A 26 -11.41 -10.84 -24.93
N LYS A 27 -10.63 -11.09 -23.87
CA LYS A 27 -9.15 -10.91 -23.84
C LYS A 27 -8.72 -9.53 -24.37
N GLY A 28 -9.52 -8.50 -24.09
CA GLY A 28 -9.26 -7.12 -24.49
C GLY A 28 -8.47 -6.34 -23.43
N ASN A 29 -8.27 -5.04 -23.70
CA ASN A 29 -7.59 -4.15 -22.76
C ASN A 29 -8.43 -3.92 -21.51
N THR A 30 -7.85 -4.21 -20.34
CA THR A 30 -8.49 -3.96 -19.05
C THR A 30 -8.42 -2.47 -18.67
N PRO A 31 -9.47 -1.94 -18.01
CA PRO A 31 -9.45 -0.56 -17.53
C PRO A 31 -8.38 -0.38 -16.45
N LYS A 32 -7.66 0.75 -16.49
CA LYS A 32 -6.59 1.09 -15.52
C LYS A 32 -7.09 1.97 -14.36
N TYR A 33 -8.31 2.46 -14.44
CA TYR A 33 -8.93 3.37 -13.47
C TYR A 33 -10.45 3.24 -13.56
N GLY A 34 -11.12 3.42 -12.43
CA GLY A 34 -12.57 3.58 -12.34
C GLY A 34 -12.95 5.01 -11.97
N LEU A 35 -13.80 5.17 -10.97
CA LEU A 35 -14.29 6.46 -10.47
C LEU A 35 -13.17 7.40 -10.03
N ILE A 36 -12.05 6.85 -9.55
CA ILE A 36 -10.90 7.66 -9.12
C ILE A 36 -10.29 8.50 -10.25
N TYR A 37 -10.55 8.19 -11.53
CA TYR A 37 -10.04 8.94 -12.68
C TYR A 37 -10.41 10.43 -12.64
N HIS A 38 -11.55 10.77 -12.05
CA HIS A 38 -12.02 12.15 -11.93
C HIS A 38 -11.30 12.97 -10.85
N SER A 39 -10.36 12.35 -10.13
CA SER A 39 -9.52 13.05 -9.17
C SER A 39 -8.60 14.06 -9.86
N THR A 40 -8.47 15.25 -9.26
CA THR A 40 -7.56 16.32 -9.72
C THR A 40 -6.10 15.86 -9.75
N PHE A 41 -5.69 14.89 -8.92
CA PHE A 41 -4.34 14.33 -8.94
C PHE A 41 -4.04 13.56 -10.24
N ILE A 42 -5.03 12.83 -10.77
CA ILE A 42 -4.87 12.07 -12.02
C ILE A 42 -5.05 12.99 -13.23
N GLY A 43 -5.95 13.98 -13.15
CA GLY A 43 -6.13 14.98 -14.20
C GLY A 43 -4.86 15.79 -14.49
N ARG A 44 -4.10 16.14 -13.44
CA ARG A 44 -2.82 16.87 -13.54
C ARG A 44 -1.62 16.01 -13.97
N ALA A 45 -1.74 14.69 -13.90
CA ALA A 45 -0.65 13.78 -14.27
C ALA A 45 -0.55 13.61 -15.79
N ASP A 46 0.69 13.51 -16.30
CA ASP A 46 0.94 13.20 -17.71
C ASP A 46 0.34 11.85 -18.11
N ALA A 47 -0.10 11.72 -19.37
CA ALA A 47 -0.81 10.55 -19.91
C ALA A 47 -0.08 9.23 -19.66
N LYS A 48 1.26 9.23 -19.72
CA LYS A 48 2.11 8.07 -19.45
C LYS A 48 2.07 7.65 -17.97
N ASN A 49 1.93 8.62 -17.06
CA ASN A 49 1.99 8.42 -15.62
C ASN A 49 0.61 8.28 -14.96
N LYS A 50 -0.50 8.58 -15.66
CA LYS A 50 -1.87 8.45 -15.14
C LYS A 50 -2.17 7.10 -14.50
N GLY A 51 -1.75 6.00 -15.12
CA GLY A 51 -1.93 4.65 -14.57
C GLY A 51 -1.12 4.39 -13.29
N ARG A 52 0.08 4.97 -13.19
CA ARG A 52 0.96 4.82 -12.02
C ARG A 52 0.43 5.63 -10.84
N ILE A 53 0.02 6.87 -11.09
CA ILE A 53 -0.61 7.74 -10.08
C ILE A 53 -1.95 7.17 -9.63
N SER A 54 -2.77 6.66 -10.54
CA SER A 54 -4.05 6.01 -10.20
C SER A 54 -3.87 4.86 -9.19
N ARG A 55 -2.90 3.97 -9.43
CA ARG A 55 -2.56 2.90 -8.49
C ARG A 55 -2.05 3.43 -7.14
N TYR A 56 -1.19 4.44 -7.17
CA TYR A 56 -0.66 5.05 -5.95
C TYR A 56 -1.75 5.70 -5.10
N LEU A 57 -2.64 6.46 -5.74
CA LEU A 57 -3.79 7.10 -5.09
C LEU A 57 -4.73 6.05 -4.49
N ALA A 58 -5.08 4.99 -5.24
CA ALA A 58 -5.93 3.93 -4.73
C ALA A 58 -5.35 3.25 -3.47
N ASN A 59 -4.03 3.02 -3.43
CA ASN A 59 -3.36 2.49 -2.25
C ASN A 59 -3.49 3.42 -1.04
N LYS A 60 -3.27 4.73 -1.24
CA LYS A 60 -3.38 5.74 -0.16
C LYS A 60 -4.81 5.88 0.34
N CYS A 61 -5.78 5.90 -0.57
CA CYS A 61 -7.19 5.88 -0.22
C CYS A 61 -7.57 4.62 0.57
N SER A 62 -7.11 3.43 0.16
CA SER A 62 -7.40 2.20 0.92
C SER A 62 -6.81 2.20 2.33
N ILE A 63 -5.64 2.82 2.53
CA ILE A 63 -5.06 2.98 3.88
C ILE A 63 -5.92 3.96 4.69
N ALA A 64 -6.20 5.15 4.14
CA ALA A 64 -7.02 6.16 4.79
C ALA A 64 -8.40 5.62 5.19
N THR A 65 -9.11 4.95 4.28
CA THR A 65 -10.43 4.37 4.57
C THR A 65 -10.39 3.31 5.67
N ARG A 66 -9.29 2.56 5.81
CA ARG A 66 -9.15 1.59 6.91
C ARG A 66 -8.92 2.30 8.23
N ILE A 67 -8.08 3.32 8.26
CA ILE A 67 -7.87 4.14 9.45
C ILE A 67 -9.21 4.76 9.86
N ASP A 68 -9.90 5.44 8.95
CA ASP A 68 -11.18 6.09 9.25
C ASP A 68 -12.29 5.12 9.68
N SER A 69 -12.27 3.87 9.19
CA SER A 69 -13.32 2.88 9.49
C SER A 69 -13.04 2.02 10.72
N PHE A 70 -11.80 1.93 11.19
CA PHE A 70 -11.39 1.06 12.30
C PHE A 70 -10.71 1.82 13.45
N SER A 71 -10.49 3.13 13.32
CA SER A 71 -9.99 3.96 14.41
C SER A 71 -11.16 4.39 15.31
N ASP A 72 -10.99 4.24 16.62
CA ASP A 72 -11.97 4.69 17.60
C ASP A 72 -12.02 6.23 17.70
N GLU A 73 -10.88 6.89 17.50
CA GLU A 73 -10.73 8.34 17.47
C GLU A 73 -10.29 8.81 16.06
N PRO A 74 -11.24 9.17 15.18
CA PRO A 74 -10.90 9.61 13.83
C PRO A 74 -10.12 10.93 13.87
N SER A 75 -8.95 10.94 13.24
CA SER A 75 -8.09 12.13 13.16
C SER A 75 -7.86 12.59 11.73
N ARG A 76 -7.86 13.91 11.53
CA ARG A 76 -7.71 14.54 10.21
C ARG A 76 -6.27 14.48 9.68
N LEU A 77 -5.30 14.35 10.59
CA LEU A 77 -3.86 14.41 10.33
C LEU A 77 -3.38 13.33 9.34
N TYR A 78 -3.87 12.09 9.49
CA TYR A 78 -3.52 11.00 8.56
C TYR A 78 -3.93 11.34 7.13
N GLY A 79 -5.14 11.86 6.94
CA GLY A 79 -5.65 12.23 5.62
C GLY A 79 -4.83 13.33 4.96
N GLU A 80 -4.43 14.35 5.73
CA GLU A 80 -3.59 15.45 5.23
C GLU A 80 -2.21 14.98 4.78
N LYS A 81 -1.50 14.23 5.63
CA LYS A 81 -0.15 13.78 5.27
C LYS A 81 -0.16 12.75 4.14
N LEU A 82 -1.18 11.90 4.06
CA LEU A 82 -1.35 10.97 2.92
C LEU A 82 -1.66 11.73 1.62
N ARG A 83 -2.40 12.84 1.69
CA ARG A 83 -2.63 13.73 0.54
C ARG A 83 -1.33 14.39 0.08
N ASP A 84 -0.53 14.90 1.02
CA ASP A 84 0.76 15.53 0.72
C ASP A 84 1.71 14.56 0.02
N GLN A 85 1.75 13.30 0.44
CA GLN A 85 2.54 12.27 -0.23
C GLN A 85 2.09 11.98 -1.67
N VAL A 86 0.79 12.09 -1.98
CA VAL A 86 0.31 11.99 -3.37
C VAL A 86 0.80 13.18 -4.18
N GLU A 87 0.81 14.38 -3.59
CA GLU A 87 1.32 15.58 -4.24
C GLU A 87 2.83 15.52 -4.48
N GLU A 88 3.61 15.09 -3.48
CA GLU A 88 5.05 14.82 -3.63
C GLU A 88 5.32 13.79 -4.72
N ARG A 89 4.50 12.73 -4.78
CA ARG A 89 4.64 11.70 -5.82
C ARG A 89 4.33 12.24 -7.21
N LEU A 90 3.39 13.18 -7.32
CA LEU A 90 3.10 13.88 -8.57
C LEU A 90 4.28 14.77 -8.97
N LYS A 91 4.83 15.53 -8.02
CA LYS A 91 6.05 16.35 -8.23
C LYS A 91 7.25 15.51 -8.64
N PHE A 92 7.44 14.32 -8.05
CA PHE A 92 8.50 13.38 -8.44
C PHE A 92 8.45 13.04 -9.93
N TYR A 93 7.26 12.84 -10.49
CA TYR A 93 7.13 12.55 -11.93
C TYR A 93 7.37 13.77 -12.83
N GLN A 94 7.35 14.99 -12.28
CA GLN A 94 7.63 16.23 -13.02
C GLN A 94 9.09 16.67 -12.87
N THR A 95 9.65 16.56 -11.66
CA THR A 95 10.94 17.16 -11.26
C THR A 95 12.01 16.13 -10.91
N GLY A 96 11.63 14.87 -10.65
CA GLY A 96 12.55 13.81 -10.23
C GLY A 96 12.88 13.78 -8.73
N GLU A 97 12.37 14.72 -7.93
CA GLU A 97 12.63 14.79 -6.48
C GLU A 97 12.00 13.60 -5.73
N ALA A 98 12.80 12.84 -5.00
CA ALA A 98 12.35 11.63 -4.33
C ALA A 98 11.32 11.95 -3.23
N PRO A 99 10.12 11.34 -3.26
CA PRO A 99 9.10 11.59 -2.24
C PRO A 99 9.50 10.97 -0.90
N ARG A 100 8.95 11.49 0.20
CA ARG A 100 9.19 10.95 1.54
C ARG A 100 8.69 9.51 1.67
N ARG A 101 9.33 8.72 2.54
CA ARG A 101 8.91 7.34 2.78
C ARG A 101 7.61 7.32 3.57
N ASN A 102 6.82 6.28 3.37
CA ASN A 102 5.55 6.14 4.08
C ASN A 102 5.73 5.94 5.58
N LEU A 103 6.78 5.23 6.00
CA LEU A 103 7.03 4.94 7.42
C LEU A 103 7.24 6.23 8.20
N ASP A 104 8.18 7.05 7.75
CA ASP A 104 8.55 8.32 8.38
C ASP A 104 7.34 9.25 8.56
N VAL A 105 6.48 9.36 7.54
CA VAL A 105 5.27 10.21 7.60
C VAL A 105 4.21 9.66 8.56
N MET A 106 4.08 8.33 8.66
CA MET A 106 3.11 7.73 9.58
C MET A 106 3.60 7.81 11.04
N GLU A 107 4.91 7.68 11.27
CA GLU A 107 5.54 7.90 12.58
C GLU A 107 5.39 9.36 13.04
N GLU A 108 5.57 10.32 12.13
CA GLU A 108 5.35 11.74 12.39
C GLU A 108 3.90 12.01 12.84
N VAL A 109 2.91 11.45 12.13
CA VAL A 109 1.50 11.59 12.52
C VAL A 109 1.23 10.97 13.89
N LYS A 110 1.74 9.75 14.12
CA LYS A 110 1.55 9.06 15.39
C LYS A 110 2.10 9.91 16.56
N ARG A 111 3.31 10.45 16.40
CA ARG A 111 3.92 11.33 17.40
C ARG A 111 3.12 12.62 17.63
N GLU A 112 2.60 13.23 16.56
CA GLU A 112 1.77 14.43 16.66
C GLU A 112 0.44 14.15 17.40
N LEU A 113 -0.16 12.98 17.18
CA LEU A 113 -1.39 12.57 17.88
C LEU A 113 -1.16 12.20 19.34
N GLU A 114 -0.06 11.49 19.65
CA GLU A 114 0.32 11.17 21.03
C GLU A 114 0.59 12.46 21.83
N ALA A 115 1.35 13.40 21.26
CA ALA A 115 1.61 14.68 21.89
C ALA A 115 0.34 15.54 22.12
N ALA A 116 -0.66 15.41 21.25
CA ALA A 116 -1.95 16.08 21.43
C ALA A 116 -2.78 15.45 22.57
N ASN A 117 -2.67 14.13 22.75
CA ASN A 117 -3.38 13.40 23.81
C ASN A 117 -2.73 13.57 25.19
N ASP A 118 -1.41 13.78 25.25
CA ASP A 118 -0.68 14.08 26.49
C ASP A 118 -0.94 15.50 27.03
N GLY A 119 -1.43 16.41 26.18
CA GLY A 119 -1.81 17.78 26.57
C GLY A 119 -3.09 17.89 27.41
N ASP A 120 -3.90 16.84 27.49
CA ASP A 120 -5.24 16.85 28.11
C ASP A 120 -5.42 15.86 29.28
N LYS A 121 -4.33 15.27 29.81
CA LYS A 121 -4.42 14.36 30.97
C LYS A 121 -3.55 14.81 32.15
N ASN A 122 -4.25 15.35 33.15
CA ASN A 122 -3.89 15.27 34.57
C ASN A 122 -3.50 13.81 34.91
N PRO A 123 -2.41 13.53 35.67
CA PRO A 123 -1.76 12.23 35.65
C PRO A 123 -2.42 11.28 36.65
N ALA A 124 -3.40 10.47 36.23
CA ALA A 124 -3.86 9.32 37.02
C ALA A 124 -4.71 8.34 36.19
N ALA A 125 -4.06 7.38 35.52
CA ALA A 125 -4.49 5.98 35.29
C ALA A 125 -3.60 5.38 34.18
N LYS A 126 -2.52 4.67 34.53
CA LYS A 126 -2.36 3.20 34.39
C LYS A 126 -2.65 2.73 32.95
N ILE A 127 -1.62 2.60 32.11
CA ILE A 127 -0.90 1.33 31.85
C ILE A 127 -1.86 0.16 31.66
N ASP A 128 -2.25 -0.09 30.42
CA ASP A 128 -2.51 -1.45 29.93
C ASP A 128 -1.43 -1.74 28.89
N ASP A 129 -0.45 -2.50 29.36
CA ASP A 129 0.63 -3.14 28.64
C ASP A 129 0.02 -4.38 27.96
N ASP A 130 -0.20 -4.35 26.64
CA ASP A 130 -0.39 -5.56 25.85
C ASP A 130 0.86 -5.77 24.98
N ASP A 131 1.81 -6.41 25.65
CA ASP A 131 2.98 -7.12 25.15
C ASP A 131 2.82 -7.67 23.73
N VAL A 132 3.58 -7.12 22.79
CA VAL A 132 4.15 -7.93 21.71
C VAL A 132 5.65 -7.67 21.68
N SER A 133 6.34 -8.33 22.63
CA SER A 133 7.78 -8.49 22.67
C SER A 133 8.40 -8.70 21.28
N MET A 134 9.48 -7.94 21.04
CA MET A 134 10.23 -7.86 19.78
C MET A 134 10.90 -9.19 19.35
N GLU A 135 10.76 -10.27 20.11
CA GLU A 135 11.40 -11.56 19.82
C GLU A 135 10.65 -12.41 18.77
N ASP A 136 9.35 -12.19 18.55
CA ASP A 136 8.55 -12.98 17.60
C ASP A 136 8.67 -12.51 16.14
N ALA A 137 9.00 -11.24 15.93
CA ALA A 137 9.22 -10.67 14.60
C ALA A 137 10.51 -11.22 13.95
N GLU A 138 11.58 -11.38 14.72
CA GLU A 138 12.85 -11.93 14.22
C GLU A 138 12.77 -13.43 13.90
N LYS A 139 12.03 -14.21 14.69
CA LYS A 139 11.81 -15.64 14.44
C LYS A 139 11.00 -15.89 13.17
N LYS A 140 9.99 -15.05 12.86
CA LYS A 140 9.22 -15.13 11.60
C LYS A 140 10.05 -14.71 10.37
N ALA A 141 10.97 -13.75 10.50
CA ALA A 141 11.84 -13.32 9.42
C ALA A 141 12.91 -14.39 9.07
N LYS A 142 13.55 -15.00 10.07
CA LYS A 142 14.55 -16.07 9.86
C LYS A 142 13.93 -17.33 9.25
N LYS A 143 12.71 -17.71 9.64
CA LYS A 143 12.00 -18.88 9.10
C LYS A 143 11.55 -18.69 7.64
N LYS A 144 11.21 -17.46 7.22
CA LYS A 144 10.87 -17.15 5.81
C LYS A 144 12.11 -17.17 4.89
N LYS A 145 13.28 -16.76 5.40
CA LYS A 145 14.53 -16.75 4.62
C LYS A 145 15.04 -18.18 4.37
N SER A 146 15.07 -19.03 5.40
CA SER A 146 15.54 -20.42 5.23
C SER A 146 14.65 -21.26 4.31
N LYS A 147 13.32 -21.02 4.30
CA LYS A 147 12.39 -21.73 3.42
C LYS A 147 12.52 -21.31 1.95
N LYS A 148 12.94 -20.07 1.69
CA LYS A 148 13.17 -19.54 0.33
C LYS A 148 14.48 -20.07 -0.28
N ASP A 149 15.53 -20.17 0.53
CA ASP A 149 16.81 -20.72 0.07
C ASP A 149 16.75 -22.23 -0.16
N LYS A 150 16.01 -22.98 0.68
CA LYS A 150 15.82 -24.43 0.46
C LYS A 150 14.98 -24.75 -0.78
N LYS A 151 14.02 -23.89 -1.14
CA LYS A 151 13.22 -24.04 -2.37
C LYS A 151 14.05 -23.80 -3.63
N ARG A 152 14.94 -22.79 -3.62
CA ARG A 152 15.83 -22.50 -4.75
C ARG A 152 16.84 -23.62 -5.00
N LYS A 153 17.36 -24.23 -3.94
CA LYS A 153 18.31 -25.34 -4.06
C LYS A 153 17.68 -26.62 -4.62
N ALA A 154 16.40 -26.87 -4.35
CA ALA A 154 15.66 -28.01 -4.90
C ALA A 154 15.29 -27.81 -6.39
N GLU A 155 15.02 -26.57 -6.82
CA GLU A 155 14.73 -26.25 -8.23
C GLU A 155 15.99 -26.28 -9.12
N GLU A 156 17.20 -26.29 -8.55
CA GLU A 156 18.47 -26.32 -9.27
C GLU A 156 19.03 -27.75 -9.47
N GLU A 157 18.63 -28.72 -8.63
CA GLU A 157 19.00 -30.14 -8.77
C GLU A 157 18.07 -30.95 -9.71
N GLU A 158 16.88 -30.42 -10.07
CA GLU A 158 15.89 -31.10 -10.93
C GLU A 158 15.94 -30.68 -12.41
N ALA A 159 16.93 -29.88 -12.84
CA ALA A 159 17.12 -29.60 -14.25
C ALA A 159 17.66 -30.85 -14.97
N PRO A 160 16.93 -31.44 -15.95
CA PRO A 160 17.44 -32.59 -16.69
C PRO A 160 18.64 -32.15 -17.52
N ALA A 161 19.77 -32.85 -17.37
CA ALA A 161 20.85 -32.82 -18.33
C ALA A 161 20.27 -33.28 -19.67
N GLY A 162 20.11 -32.35 -20.62
CA GLY A 162 19.77 -32.68 -21.98
C GLY A 162 20.92 -33.46 -22.59
N ASP A 163 20.60 -34.65 -23.09
CA ASP A 163 21.48 -35.52 -23.85
C ASP A 163 22.17 -34.75 -24.99
N ASP A 164 23.49 -34.70 -24.92
CA ASP A 164 24.41 -34.62 -26.05
C ASP A 164 24.35 -35.98 -26.77
N GLU A 165 23.89 -36.06 -28.02
CA GLU A 165 24.45 -36.96 -29.03
C GLU A 165 24.29 -36.37 -30.45
N ASP A 166 25.43 -36.34 -31.14
CA ASP A 166 25.73 -35.96 -32.52
C ASP A 166 24.96 -36.72 -33.62
N ALA A 167 24.99 -36.12 -34.83
CA ALA A 167 24.76 -36.66 -36.18
C ALA A 167 23.38 -36.44 -36.84
#